data_AF-A0A2M9CV73-F1
#
_entry.id   AF-A0A2M9CV73-F1
#
_cell.length_a   1.000
_cell.length_b   1.000
_cell.length_c   1.000
_cell.angle_alpha   90.00
_cell.angle_beta   90.00
_cell.angle_gamma   90.00
#
_symmetry.space_group_name_H-M   'P 1'
#
loop_
_entity.id
_entity.type
_entity.pdbx_description
1 polymer ?
#
loop_
_entity_poly.entity_id
_entity_poly.type
_entity_poly.pdbx_seq_one_letter_code
_entity_poly.pdbx_strand_id
1 'polypeptide(L)'
;MHSYSLLTTEELLHLFQEDDPEAFEELYKRYWFRLYISAYKRLHLKEAAEEAVQTLFESLWKNRHHLHIHTSLENYLFASLRYIVLKMLYQQMETAMPEDLSQSVPLQENPEQEIISRDLQQYIQQIVNRLPERCRQVYQLSREEMKTHKEIARLMGISEKTVENQITKALRIIKTQLHQLFSL
;
A
#
# COMPACT_ATOMS: atom_id res chain seq x y z
N MET A 1 8.55 25.37 -20.34
CA MET A 1 8.05 24.04 -19.97
C MET A 1 7.71 24.00 -18.47
N HIS A 2 6.71 24.75 -18.02
CA HIS A 2 6.27 24.82 -16.59
C HIS A 2 4.75 24.67 -16.44
N SER A 3 4.05 24.11 -17.44
CA SER A 3 2.58 24.05 -17.42
C SER A 3 2.04 22.87 -16.61
N TYR A 4 2.67 21.70 -16.70
CA TYR A 4 2.18 20.47 -16.05
C TYR A 4 2.37 20.46 -14.53
N SER A 5 3.39 21.16 -14.01
CA SER A 5 3.61 21.28 -12.56
C SER A 5 2.50 22.04 -11.84
N LEU A 6 1.71 22.84 -12.57
CA LEU A 6 0.56 23.58 -12.02
C LEU A 6 -0.75 22.78 -12.09
N LEU A 7 -0.78 21.70 -12.87
CA LEU A 7 -1.95 20.85 -12.99
C LEU A 7 -2.18 20.04 -11.73
N THR A 8 -3.45 19.84 -11.42
CA THR A 8 -3.88 18.93 -10.36
C THR A 8 -3.57 17.49 -10.72
N THR A 9 -3.53 16.62 -9.71
CA THR A 9 -3.31 15.18 -9.94
C THR A 9 -4.41 14.57 -10.81
N GLU A 10 -5.65 15.07 -10.73
CA GLU A 10 -6.78 14.58 -11.53
C GLU A 10 -6.64 14.96 -13.01
N GLU A 11 -6.23 16.20 -13.30
CA GLU A 11 -5.95 16.65 -14.67
C GLU A 11 -4.77 15.87 -15.29
N LEU A 12 -3.69 15.70 -14.53
CA LEU A 12 -2.55 14.89 -14.98
C LEU A 12 -2.93 13.44 -15.24
N LEU A 13 -3.81 12.88 -14.41
CA LEU A 13 -4.30 11.52 -14.59
C LEU A 13 -5.11 11.40 -15.89
N HIS A 14 -5.97 12.37 -16.18
CA HIS A 14 -6.73 12.39 -17.44
C HIS A 14 -5.80 12.44 -18.66
N LEU A 15 -4.85 13.38 -18.69
CA LEU A 15 -3.89 13.52 -19.79
C LEU A 15 -3.03 12.26 -19.94
N PHE A 16 -2.60 11.67 -18.83
CA PHE A 16 -1.88 10.40 -18.84
C PHE A 16 -2.70 9.25 -19.46
N GLN A 17 -4.02 9.22 -19.25
CA GLN A 17 -4.91 8.25 -19.89
C GLN A 17 -5.08 8.50 -21.40
N GLU A 18 -4.80 9.72 -21.88
CA GLU A 18 -4.80 10.10 -23.30
C GLU A 18 -3.42 9.97 -23.96
N ASP A 19 -2.53 9.15 -23.39
CA ASP A 19 -1.16 8.91 -23.90
C ASP A 19 -0.21 10.12 -23.82
N ASP A 20 -0.51 11.14 -23.00
CA ASP A 20 0.38 12.29 -22.83
C ASP A 20 1.66 11.92 -22.03
N PRO A 21 2.85 11.98 -22.66
CA PRO A 21 4.10 11.60 -22.01
C PRO A 21 4.56 12.63 -20.96
N GLU A 22 4.22 13.92 -21.13
CA GLU A 22 4.61 14.98 -20.21
C GLU A 22 3.81 14.87 -18.90
N ALA A 23 2.54 14.47 -19.00
CA ALA A 23 1.71 14.17 -17.82
C ALA A 23 2.26 12.99 -17.01
N PHE A 24 2.71 11.92 -17.68
CA PHE A 24 3.35 10.79 -17.01
C PHE A 24 4.65 11.16 -16.32
N GLU A 25 5.50 11.94 -17.00
CA GLU A 25 6.78 12.41 -16.43
C GLU A 25 6.55 13.24 -15.17
N GLU A 26 5.55 14.12 -15.19
CA GLU A 26 5.19 14.93 -14.03
C GLU A 26 4.66 14.07 -12.87
N LEU A 27 3.77 13.10 -13.14
CA LEU A 27 3.31 12.15 -12.12
C LEU A 27 4.48 11.35 -11.54
N TYR A 28 5.40 10.89 -12.39
CA TYR A 28 6.61 10.20 -11.94
C TYR A 28 7.43 11.07 -11.00
N LYS A 29 7.76 12.31 -11.39
CA LYS A 29 8.51 13.26 -10.56
C LYS A 29 7.85 13.50 -9.21
N ARG A 30 6.52 13.69 -9.19
CA ARG A 30 5.75 13.97 -7.96
C ARG A 30 5.79 12.83 -6.95
N TYR A 31 5.72 11.57 -7.43
CA TYR A 31 5.52 10.43 -6.54
C TYR A 31 6.79 9.57 -6.35
N TRP A 32 7.75 9.61 -7.27
CA TRP A 32 8.92 8.71 -7.27
C TRP A 32 9.65 8.69 -5.93
N PHE A 33 10.07 9.85 -5.42
CA PHE A 33 10.88 9.92 -4.21
C PHE A 33 10.14 9.38 -2.98
N ARG A 34 8.84 9.69 -2.85
CA ARG A 34 8.01 9.22 -1.74
C ARG A 34 7.78 7.71 -1.80
N LEU A 35 7.57 7.17 -3.01
CA LEU A 35 7.44 5.73 -3.25
C LEU A 35 8.77 5.01 -2.98
N TYR A 36 9.88 5.55 -3.46
CA TYR A 36 11.23 5.02 -3.22
C TYR A 36 11.54 4.92 -1.73
N ILE A 37 11.34 5.99 -0.95
CA ILE A 37 11.54 5.95 0.51
C ILE A 37 10.66 4.88 1.15
N SER A 38 9.40 4.76 0.72
CA SER A 38 8.48 3.77 1.27
C SER A 38 8.89 2.33 0.95
N ALA A 39 9.45 2.08 -0.23
CA ALA A 39 9.98 0.77 -0.60
C ALA A 39 11.29 0.46 0.14
N TYR A 40 12.21 1.43 0.18
CA TYR A 40 13.50 1.31 0.85
C TYR A 40 13.36 1.02 2.34
N LYS A 41 12.40 1.65 3.03
CA LYS A 41 12.07 1.37 4.44
C LYS A 41 11.69 -0.10 4.73
N ARG A 42 11.34 -0.88 3.72
CA ARG A 42 10.93 -2.28 3.85
C ARG A 42 11.94 -3.26 3.26
N LEU A 43 12.57 -2.88 2.15
CA LEU A 43 13.52 -3.72 1.42
C LEU A 43 14.95 -3.55 1.90
N HIS A 44 15.29 -2.40 2.51
CA HIS A 44 16.62 -2.01 2.98
C HIS A 44 17.75 -2.08 1.93
N LEU A 45 17.40 -2.33 0.67
CA LEU A 45 18.30 -2.41 -0.47
C LEU A 45 17.89 -1.38 -1.50
N LYS A 46 18.87 -0.58 -1.94
CA LYS A 46 18.64 0.52 -2.88
C LYS A 46 18.12 -0.01 -4.22
N GLU A 47 18.81 -1.00 -4.81
CA GLU A 47 18.45 -1.53 -6.13
C GLU A 47 17.02 -2.11 -6.12
N ALA A 48 16.68 -2.89 -5.09
CA ALA A 48 15.35 -3.46 -4.97
C ALA A 48 14.25 -2.40 -4.77
N ALA A 49 14.55 -1.31 -4.06
CA ALA A 49 13.61 -0.20 -3.91
C ALA A 49 13.38 0.54 -5.22
N GLU A 50 14.43 0.78 -6.00
CA GLU A 50 14.33 1.39 -7.35
C GLU A 50 13.53 0.48 -8.30
N GLU A 51 13.81 -0.83 -8.29
CA GLU A 51 13.11 -1.83 -9.10
C GLU A 51 11.61 -1.91 -8.76
N ALA A 52 11.26 -1.86 -7.47
CA ALA A 52 9.86 -1.88 -7.03
C ALA A 52 9.09 -0.67 -7.57
N VAL A 53 9.70 0.52 -7.51
CA VAL A 53 9.09 1.76 -8.03
C VAL A 53 9.01 1.73 -9.55
N GLN A 54 10.06 1.24 -10.23
CA GLN A 54 10.05 1.08 -11.67
C GLN A 54 8.93 0.13 -12.14
N THR A 55 8.85 -1.05 -11.52
CA THR A 55 7.81 -2.05 -11.80
C THR A 55 6.40 -1.46 -11.64
N LEU A 56 6.21 -0.63 -10.61
CA LEU A 56 4.95 0.06 -10.37
C LEU A 56 4.61 0.98 -11.54
N PHE A 57 5.51 1.88 -11.92
CA PHE A 57 5.26 2.84 -13.00
C PHE A 57 5.12 2.18 -14.37
N GLU A 58 5.84 1.08 -14.64
CA GLU A 58 5.63 0.25 -15.83
C GLU A 58 4.24 -0.37 -15.86
N SER A 59 3.77 -0.89 -14.72
CA SER A 59 2.41 -1.44 -14.61
C SER A 59 1.35 -0.36 -14.78
N LEU A 60 1.62 0.85 -14.27
CA LEU A 60 0.74 2.00 -14.39
C LEU A 60 0.62 2.40 -15.86
N TRP A 61 1.75 2.55 -16.57
CA TRP A 61 1.78 2.87 -18.00
C TRP A 61 1.05 1.80 -18.83
N LYS A 62 1.33 0.51 -18.62
CA LYS A 62 0.69 -0.58 -19.36
C LYS A 62 -0.83 -0.59 -19.22
N ASN A 63 -1.36 -0.23 -18.06
CA ASN A 63 -2.80 -0.28 -17.76
C ASN A 63 -3.51 1.08 -17.87
N ARG A 64 -2.84 2.13 -18.34
CA ARG A 64 -3.33 3.52 -18.30
C ARG A 64 -4.74 3.70 -18.88
N HIS A 65 -5.01 3.12 -20.03
CA HIS A 65 -6.31 3.17 -20.74
C HIS A 65 -7.48 2.52 -19.99
N HIS A 66 -7.19 1.65 -19.02
CA HIS A 66 -8.19 0.90 -18.25
C HIS A 66 -8.15 1.23 -16.76
N LEU A 67 -7.42 2.28 -16.38
CA LEU A 67 -7.16 2.62 -15.00
C LEU A 67 -8.41 3.28 -14.38
N HIS A 68 -9.22 2.52 -13.65
CA HIS A 68 -10.34 3.05 -12.89
C HIS A 68 -9.95 3.28 -11.43
N ILE A 69 -9.55 4.50 -11.11
CA ILE A 69 -9.20 4.87 -9.73
C ILE A 69 -10.46 5.36 -9.01
N HIS A 70 -11.03 4.51 -8.15
CA HIS A 70 -12.16 4.86 -7.28
C HIS A 70 -11.75 5.57 -5.97
N THR A 71 -10.45 5.89 -5.81
CA THR A 71 -9.86 6.59 -4.67
C THR A 71 -8.95 7.73 -5.16
N SER A 72 -7.97 8.20 -4.38
CA SER A 72 -6.93 9.10 -4.90
C SER A 72 -5.82 8.31 -5.60
N LEU A 73 -5.19 8.90 -6.62
CA LEU A 73 -4.01 8.31 -7.28
C LEU A 73 -2.92 7.95 -6.27
N GLU A 74 -2.67 8.82 -5.29
CA GLU A 74 -1.70 8.56 -4.23
C GLU A 74 -2.00 7.24 -3.49
N ASN A 75 -3.24 7.02 -3.05
CA ASN A 75 -3.62 5.79 -2.36
C ASN A 75 -3.44 4.55 -3.24
N TYR A 76 -3.77 4.68 -4.53
CA TYR A 76 -3.55 3.62 -5.51
C TYR A 76 -2.06 3.27 -5.63
N LEU A 77 -1.19 4.27 -5.83
CA LEU A 77 0.25 4.06 -5.98
C LEU A 77 0.85 3.39 -4.73
N PHE A 78 0.54 3.89 -3.52
CA PHE A 78 1.05 3.27 -2.29
C PHE A 78 0.47 1.88 -2.00
N ALA A 79 -0.76 1.58 -2.45
CA ALA A 79 -1.30 0.22 -2.38
C ALA A 79 -0.57 -0.73 -3.33
N SER A 80 -0.39 -0.34 -4.59
CA SER A 80 0.34 -1.10 -5.60
C SER A 80 1.80 -1.34 -5.21
N LEU A 81 2.47 -0.33 -4.66
CA LEU A 81 3.84 -0.45 -4.18
C LEU A 81 3.96 -1.48 -3.05
N ARG A 82 3.03 -1.46 -2.09
CA ARG A 82 3.02 -2.43 -0.99
C ARG A 82 2.87 -3.86 -1.51
N TYR A 83 2.02 -4.08 -2.51
CA TYR A 83 1.86 -5.38 -3.14
C TYR A 83 3.16 -5.85 -3.82
N ILE A 84 3.82 -4.98 -4.59
CA ILE A 84 5.09 -5.29 -5.27
C ILE A 84 6.18 -5.63 -4.25
N VAL A 85 6.34 -4.81 -3.21
CA VAL A 85 7.34 -5.04 -2.15
C VAL A 85 7.08 -6.36 -1.43
N LEU A 86 5.83 -6.67 -1.08
CA LEU A 86 5.49 -7.96 -0.46
C LEU A 86 5.85 -9.13 -1.38
N LYS A 87 5.51 -9.03 -2.67
CA LYS A 87 5.85 -10.06 -3.65
C LYS A 87 7.35 -10.29 -3.75
N MET A 88 8.16 -9.23 -3.77
CA MET A 88 9.63 -9.34 -3.81
C MET A 88 10.17 -10.02 -2.55
N LEU A 89 9.66 -9.65 -1.37
CA LEU A 89 10.06 -10.28 -0.10
C LEU A 89 9.70 -11.77 -0.07
N TYR A 90 8.50 -12.14 -0.52
CA TYR A 90 8.11 -13.55 -0.63
C TYR A 90 9.04 -14.35 -1.56
N GLN A 91 9.37 -13.79 -2.72
CA GLN A 91 10.31 -14.41 -3.65
C GLN A 91 11.70 -14.57 -3.04
N GLN A 92 12.19 -13.55 -2.32
CA GLN A 92 13.45 -13.65 -1.59
C GLN A 92 13.42 -14.80 -0.57
N MET A 93 12.33 -14.93 0.20
CA MET A 93 12.17 -16.03 1.16
C MET A 93 12.14 -17.41 0.50
N GLU A 94 11.46 -17.57 -0.64
CA GLU A 94 11.45 -18.82 -1.40
C GLU A 94 12.83 -19.17 -1.96
N THR A 95 13.61 -18.17 -2.41
CA THR A 95 14.98 -18.37 -2.90
C THR A 95 16.02 -18.54 -1.78
N ALA A 96 15.69 -18.10 -0.56
CA ALA A 96 16.56 -18.16 0.61
C ALA A 96 16.36 -19.43 1.47
N MET A 97 15.55 -20.40 1.01
CA MET A 97 15.57 -21.77 1.56
C MET A 97 16.52 -22.69 0.76
N PRO A 98 17.83 -22.68 1.07
CA PRO A 98 18.62 -23.88 1.23
C PRO A 98 18.69 -24.29 2.71
N GLU A 99 18.99 -25.55 2.92
CA GLU A 99 18.87 -26.39 4.13
C GLU A 99 19.64 -25.97 5.40
N ASP A 100 20.10 -24.74 5.57
CA ASP A 100 21.04 -24.41 6.66
C ASP A 100 20.59 -23.28 7.58
N LEU A 101 20.11 -23.68 8.75
CA LEU A 101 19.85 -22.84 9.92
C LEU A 101 21.18 -22.41 10.56
N SER A 102 21.87 -21.42 10.03
CA SER A 102 22.82 -20.65 10.85
C SER A 102 23.23 -19.34 10.20
N GLN A 103 22.94 -18.25 10.90
CA GLN A 103 23.46 -16.87 10.78
C GLN A 103 22.37 -15.83 10.50
N SER A 104 21.51 -15.64 11.51
CA SER A 104 20.80 -14.38 11.69
C SER A 104 21.82 -13.28 11.99
N VAL A 105 22.18 -12.49 10.98
CA VAL A 105 22.80 -11.18 11.17
C VAL A 105 21.75 -10.29 11.84
N PRO A 106 22.03 -9.63 12.98
CA PRO A 106 21.08 -8.69 13.55
C PRO A 106 20.98 -7.51 12.58
N LEU A 107 19.80 -7.32 11.99
CA LEU A 107 19.41 -6.03 11.43
C LEU A 107 19.73 -4.99 12.50
N GLN A 108 20.53 -3.97 12.17
CA GLN A 108 20.67 -2.81 13.03
C GLN A 108 19.33 -2.04 13.01
N GLU A 109 18.39 -2.55 13.79
CA GLU A 109 17.11 -1.93 14.07
C GLU A 109 17.39 -0.76 15.00
N ASN A 110 16.99 0.44 14.59
CA ASN A 110 17.08 1.62 15.43
C ASN A 110 16.04 1.46 16.56
N PRO A 111 16.45 1.25 17.83
CA PRO A 111 15.54 0.88 18.92
C PRO A 111 14.46 1.94 19.18
N GLU A 112 14.73 3.21 18.85
CA GLU A 112 13.76 4.29 18.96
C GLU A 112 12.62 4.15 17.93
N GLN A 113 12.91 3.65 16.73
CA GLN A 113 11.91 3.41 15.68
C GLN A 113 11.10 2.13 15.93
N GLU A 114 11.70 1.12 16.58
CA GLU A 114 10.98 -0.07 17.04
C GLU A 114 9.94 0.28 18.12
N ILE A 115 10.30 1.13 19.09
CA ILE A 115 9.38 1.51 20.16
C ILE A 115 8.20 2.31 19.60
N ILE A 116 8.47 3.32 18.76
CA ILE A 116 7.42 4.12 18.12
C ILE A 116 6.53 3.26 17.21
N SER A 117 7.10 2.29 16.49
CA SER A 117 6.32 1.39 15.61
C SER A 117 5.50 0.37 16.39
N ARG A 118 6.01 -0.16 17.51
CA ARG A 118 5.26 -1.06 18.41
C ARG A 118 4.09 -0.33 19.08
N ASP A 119 4.31 0.88 19.56
CA ASP A 119 3.25 1.70 20.17
C ASP A 119 2.15 2.04 19.17
N LEU A 120 2.52 2.40 17.94
CA LEU A 120 1.56 2.68 16.87
C LEU A 120 0.81 1.41 16.44
N GLN A 121 1.49 0.27 16.32
CA GLN A 121 0.85 -1.01 16.01
C GLN A 121 -0.14 -1.42 17.10
N GLN A 122 0.24 -1.29 18.38
CA GLN A 122 -0.64 -1.61 19.50
C GLN A 122 -1.87 -0.70 19.50
N TYR A 123 -1.70 0.58 19.18
CA TYR A 123 -2.82 1.51 19.07
C TYR A 123 -3.75 1.18 17.89
N ILE A 124 -3.20 0.87 16.72
CA ILE A 124 -3.98 0.38 15.58
C ILE A 124 -4.77 -0.87 15.96
N GLN A 125 -4.15 -1.81 16.68
CA GLN A 125 -4.81 -3.02 17.16
C GLN A 125 -5.97 -2.69 18.11
N GLN A 126 -5.80 -1.71 19.00
CA GLN A 126 -6.87 -1.23 19.87
C GLN A 126 -8.04 -0.64 19.07
N ILE A 127 -7.76 0.13 18.01
CA ILE A 127 -8.80 0.66 17.13
C ILE A 127 -9.52 -0.46 16.38
N VAL A 128 -8.77 -1.43 15.84
CA VAL A 128 -9.33 -2.60 15.14
C VAL A 128 -10.22 -3.41 16.09
N ASN A 129 -9.82 -3.58 17.35
CA ASN A 129 -10.60 -4.29 18.36
C ASN A 129 -11.92 -3.58 18.70
N ARG A 130 -11.99 -2.25 18.55
CA ARG A 130 -13.19 -1.42 18.76
C ARG A 130 -14.09 -1.33 17.52
N LEU A 131 -13.67 -1.88 16.38
CA LEU A 131 -14.54 -1.94 15.21
C LEU A 131 -15.78 -2.80 15.48
N PRO A 132 -16.93 -2.47 14.87
CA PRO A 132 -18.08 -3.36 14.87
C PRO A 132 -17.67 -4.74 14.36
N GLU A 133 -18.20 -5.80 14.97
CA GLU A 133 -17.71 -7.18 14.80
C GLU A 133 -17.58 -7.62 13.34
N ARG A 134 -18.59 -7.32 12.51
CA ARG A 134 -18.55 -7.63 11.08
C ARG A 134 -17.51 -6.80 10.30
N CYS A 135 -17.29 -5.54 10.66
CA CYS A 135 -16.22 -4.73 10.06
C CYS A 135 -14.85 -5.30 10.42
N ARG A 136 -14.67 -5.70 11.69
CA ARG A 136 -13.43 -6.29 12.20
C ARG A 136 -13.10 -7.60 11.48
N GLN A 137 -14.05 -8.54 11.42
CA GLN A 137 -13.85 -9.83 10.76
C GLN A 137 -13.47 -9.68 9.28
N VAL A 138 -14.19 -8.83 8.54
CA VAL A 138 -13.89 -8.55 7.13
C VAL A 138 -12.49 -7.91 6.98
N TYR A 139 -12.15 -6.97 7.86
CA TYR A 139 -10.84 -6.32 7.85
C TYR A 139 -9.71 -7.31 8.12
N GLN A 140 -9.84 -8.18 9.11
CA GLN A 140 -8.85 -9.21 9.45
C GLN A 140 -8.67 -10.22 8.31
N LEU A 141 -9.76 -10.74 7.77
CA LEU A 141 -9.70 -11.67 6.63
C LEU A 141 -9.01 -11.04 5.40
N SER A 142 -9.21 -9.74 5.19
CA SER A 142 -8.58 -9.00 4.09
C SER A 142 -7.11 -8.64 4.35
N ARG A 143 -6.74 -8.32 5.60
CA ARG A 143 -5.42 -7.74 5.93
C ARG A 143 -4.44 -8.72 6.55
N GLU A 144 -4.92 -9.63 7.39
CA GLU A 144 -4.12 -10.66 8.06
C GLU A 144 -4.07 -11.94 7.21
N GLU A 145 -5.20 -12.34 6.64
CA GLU A 145 -5.31 -13.58 5.84
C GLU A 145 -5.26 -13.35 4.32
N MET A 146 -5.09 -12.10 3.86
CA MET A 146 -4.97 -11.70 2.45
C MET A 146 -6.06 -12.26 1.50
N LYS A 147 -7.27 -12.50 2.01
CA LYS A 147 -8.36 -13.03 1.20
C LYS A 147 -8.96 -11.97 0.28
N THR A 148 -9.36 -12.40 -0.91
CA THR A 148 -10.10 -11.56 -1.87
C THR A 148 -11.51 -11.26 -1.37
N HIS A 149 -12.14 -10.20 -1.88
CA HIS A 149 -13.52 -9.85 -1.50
C HIS A 149 -14.50 -11.01 -1.78
N LYS A 150 -14.27 -11.75 -2.87
CA LYS A 150 -15.03 -12.94 -3.26
C LYS A 150 -14.91 -14.09 -2.26
N GLU A 151 -13.70 -14.35 -1.76
CA GLU A 151 -13.46 -15.38 -0.75
C GLU A 151 -14.08 -15.00 0.59
N ILE A 152 -13.95 -13.73 0.99
CA ILE A 152 -14.57 -13.21 2.23
C ILE A 152 -16.10 -13.29 2.13
N ALA A 153 -16.67 -12.90 0.99
CA ALA A 153 -18.09 -12.98 0.70
C ALA A 153 -18.61 -14.42 0.87
N ARG A 154 -17.89 -15.39 0.31
CA ARG A 154 -18.20 -16.82 0.44
C ARG A 154 -18.09 -17.30 1.89
N LEU A 155 -17.02 -16.95 2.60
CA LEU A 155 -16.80 -17.37 3.98
C LEU A 155 -17.83 -16.81 4.95
N MET A 156 -18.27 -15.57 4.74
CA MET A 156 -19.19 -14.87 5.63
C MET A 156 -20.67 -14.96 5.19
N GLY A 157 -20.95 -15.58 4.05
CA GLY A 157 -22.31 -15.70 3.51
C GLY A 157 -22.94 -14.35 3.15
N ILE A 158 -22.13 -13.39 2.67
CA ILE A 158 -22.57 -12.03 2.30
C ILE A 158 -22.18 -11.71 0.85
N SER A 159 -22.71 -10.62 0.28
CA SER A 159 -22.31 -10.19 -1.06
C SER A 159 -20.92 -9.54 -1.08
N GLU A 160 -20.20 -9.62 -2.20
CA GLU A 160 -18.93 -8.90 -2.39
C GLU A 160 -19.08 -7.39 -2.17
N LYS A 161 -20.24 -6.82 -2.54
CA LYS A 161 -20.55 -5.41 -2.28
C LYS A 161 -20.68 -5.12 -0.79
N THR A 162 -21.23 -6.06 -0.01
CA THR A 162 -21.27 -5.96 1.44
C THR A 162 -19.86 -6.00 2.03
N VAL A 163 -18.98 -6.88 1.52
CA VAL A 163 -17.56 -6.94 1.94
C VAL A 163 -16.87 -5.60 1.70
N GLU A 164 -16.99 -5.04 0.49
CA GLU A 164 -16.42 -3.74 0.13
C GLU A 164 -16.90 -2.61 1.06
N ASN A 165 -18.20 -2.59 1.35
CA ASN A 165 -18.81 -1.60 2.26
C ASN A 165 -18.27 -1.74 3.69
N GLN A 166 -18.08 -2.98 4.17
CA GLN A 166 -17.52 -3.24 5.50
C GLN A 166 -16.04 -2.85 5.58
N ILE A 167 -15.24 -3.12 4.53
CA ILE A 167 -13.84 -2.67 4.44
C ILE A 167 -13.77 -1.14 4.45
N THR A 168 -14.58 -0.48 3.63
CA THR A 168 -14.63 0.98 3.55
C THR A 168 -14.99 1.57 4.90
N LYS A 169 -15.98 0.99 5.60
CA LYS A 169 -16.38 1.42 6.94
C LYS A 169 -15.27 1.21 7.98
N ALA A 170 -14.59 0.07 7.95
CA ALA A 170 -13.46 -0.21 8.84
C ALA A 170 -12.33 0.80 8.66
N LEU A 171 -11.91 1.04 7.40
CA LEU A 171 -10.85 1.99 7.07
C LEU A 171 -11.20 3.42 7.46
N ARG A 172 -12.46 3.83 7.29
CA ARG A 172 -12.92 5.17 7.72
C ARG A 172 -12.76 5.35 9.23
N ILE A 173 -13.18 4.37 10.02
CA ILE A 173 -13.09 4.42 11.49
C ILE A 173 -11.63 4.47 11.93
N ILE A 174 -10.78 3.60 11.36
CA ILE A 174 -9.34 3.58 11.65
C ILE A 174 -8.70 4.93 11.33
N LYS A 175 -8.98 5.49 10.15
CA LYS A 175 -8.45 6.79 9.72
C LYS A 175 -8.89 7.92 10.65
N THR A 176 -10.16 7.99 11.04
CA THR A 176 -10.66 9.04 11.94
C THR A 176 -10.00 8.97 13.31
N GLN A 177 -9.84 7.78 13.88
CA GLN A 177 -9.21 7.59 15.20
C GLN A 177 -7.72 7.90 15.17
N LEU A 178 -7.01 7.52 14.10
CA LEU A 178 -5.61 7.90 13.91
C LEU A 178 -5.46 9.42 13.74
N HIS A 179 -6.37 10.08 13.02
CA HIS A 179 -6.30 11.53 12.85
C HIS A 179 -6.49 12.28 14.17
N GLN A 180 -7.34 11.79 15.08
CA GLN A 180 -7.49 12.35 16.43
C GLN A 180 -6.21 12.22 17.27
N LEU A 181 -5.43 11.16 17.06
CA LEU A 181 -4.15 10.94 17.75
C LEU A 181 -3.07 11.92 17.28
N PHE A 182 -2.98 12.17 15.98
CA PHE A 182 -1.96 13.09 15.41
C PHE A 182 -2.35 14.57 15.46
N SER A 183 -3.56 14.89 15.92
CA SER A 183 -4.03 16.26 16.13
C SER A 183 -3.89 16.76 17.58
N LEU A 184 -3.24 15.98 18.45
CA LEU A 184 -2.83 16.34 19.82
C LEU A 184 -1.35 16.70 19.85
#